data_AF-A0A163LS10-F1
#
_entry.id   AF-A0A163LS10-F1
#
_cell.length_a   1.000
_cell.length_b   1.000
_cell.length_c   1.000
_cell.angle_alpha   90.00
_cell.angle_beta   90.00
_cell.angle_gamma   90.00
#
_symmetry.space_group_name_H-M   'P 1'
#
loop_
_entity.id
_entity.type
_entity.pdbx_description
1 polymer ?
#
loop_
_entity_poly.entity_id
_entity_poly.type
_entity_poly.pdbx_seq_one_letter_code
_entity_poly.pdbx_strand_id
1 'polypeptide(L)'
;DGLAYKSMVEKRLFESPYDVAIGLGIDGFLPFKRGRLTCTIVNMTIYNIHPDQRYQKHNLAQIMVIPGKGKPKDLESFLAPVYEELDHLSRVGIKVVTPDHGTILAKVHLMTFIGDIPAVADLIKHTGHMSYFGCRLCVVKGVRGLINDPLSGGMYFVGK
;
A
#
# COMPACT_ATOMS: atom_id res chain seq x y z
N ASP A 1 5.31 -11.04 -1.51
CA ASP A 1 5.09 -12.30 -0.77
C ASP A 1 5.04 -13.44 -1.79
N GLY A 2 5.29 -14.69 -1.38
CA GLY A 2 4.95 -15.87 -2.19
C GLY A 2 3.69 -16.59 -1.72
N LEU A 3 3.30 -16.38 -0.45
CA LEU A 3 2.16 -17.06 0.18
C LEU A 3 0.81 -16.45 -0.24
N ALA A 4 0.70 -15.13 -0.37
CA ALA A 4 -0.53 -14.52 -0.86
C ALA A 4 -0.72 -14.87 -2.34
N TYR A 5 0.37 -14.89 -3.14
CA TYR A 5 0.31 -15.36 -4.52
C TYR A 5 -0.20 -16.79 -4.60
N LYS A 6 0.40 -17.70 -3.82
CA LYS A 6 -0.03 -19.10 -3.76
C LYS A 6 -1.50 -19.23 -3.36
N SER A 7 -1.96 -18.48 -2.35
CA SER A 7 -3.37 -18.50 -1.94
C SER A 7 -4.31 -17.98 -3.03
N MET A 8 -3.91 -16.96 -3.79
CA MET A 8 -4.71 -16.44 -4.90
C MET A 8 -4.78 -17.42 -6.07
N VAL A 9 -3.69 -18.12 -6.37
CA VAL A 9 -3.67 -19.21 -7.36
C VAL A 9 -4.55 -20.38 -6.92
N GLU A 10 -4.48 -20.78 -5.65
CA GLU A 10 -5.36 -21.83 -5.07
C GLU A 10 -6.84 -21.43 -5.14
N LYS A 11 -7.15 -20.15 -4.96
CA LYS A 11 -8.49 -19.57 -5.12
C LYS A 11 -8.92 -19.38 -6.58
N ARG A 12 -8.08 -19.79 -7.55
CA ARG A 12 -8.31 -19.62 -9.00
C ARG A 12 -8.58 -18.17 -9.40
N LEU A 13 -7.85 -17.23 -8.79
CA LEU A 13 -7.96 -15.82 -9.17
C LEU A 13 -7.14 -15.51 -10.43
N PHE A 14 -6.02 -16.21 -10.63
CA PHE A 14 -5.20 -16.13 -11.84
C PHE A 14 -5.52 -17.32 -12.76
N GLU A 15 -6.45 -17.12 -13.69
CA GLU A 15 -6.93 -18.17 -14.60
C GLU A 15 -6.32 -18.03 -16.01
N SER A 16 -5.85 -16.83 -16.35
CA SER A 16 -5.28 -16.49 -17.64
C SER A 16 -3.78 -16.20 -17.52
N PRO A 17 -2.95 -16.59 -18.51
CA PRO A 17 -1.53 -16.20 -18.55
C PRO A 17 -1.35 -14.68 -18.70
N TYR A 18 -2.41 -13.94 -19.04
CA TYR A 18 -2.43 -12.49 -19.17
C TYR A 18 -2.86 -11.77 -17.88
N ASP A 19 -3.22 -12.50 -16.83
CA ASP A 19 -3.62 -11.89 -15.55
C ASP A 19 -2.41 -11.23 -14.87
N VAL A 20 -2.64 -10.03 -14.33
CA VAL A 20 -1.59 -9.15 -13.81
C VAL A 20 -1.70 -9.07 -12.30
N ALA A 21 -0.61 -9.39 -11.62
CA ALA A 21 -0.44 -9.17 -10.19
C ALA A 21 0.21 -7.80 -9.95
N ILE A 22 -0.39 -6.99 -9.08
CA ILE A 22 0.14 -5.67 -8.73
C ILE A 22 0.30 -5.48 -7.21
N GLY A 23 1.21 -4.60 -6.82
CA GLY A 23 1.30 -4.07 -5.46
C GLY A 23 1.27 -2.55 -5.46
N LEU A 24 0.62 -1.96 -4.45
CA LEU A 24 0.58 -0.51 -4.26
C LEU A 24 1.53 -0.09 -3.15
N GLY A 25 2.39 0.88 -3.44
CA GLY A 25 3.35 1.49 -2.52
C GLY A 25 2.93 2.91 -2.18
N ILE A 26 2.86 3.27 -0.90
CA ILE A 26 2.53 4.62 -0.45
C ILE A 26 3.71 5.20 0.32
N ASP A 27 4.17 6.38 -0.10
CA ASP A 27 5.31 7.06 0.52
C ASP A 27 5.12 8.58 0.54
N GLY A 28 5.62 9.22 1.60
CA GLY A 28 5.62 10.66 1.75
C GLY A 28 6.95 11.26 1.29
N PHE A 29 6.92 12.30 0.47
CA PHE A 29 8.11 13.02 0.05
C PHE A 29 7.97 14.54 0.12
N LEU A 30 9.11 15.22 0.24
CA LEU A 30 9.23 16.67 0.17
C LEU A 30 9.72 17.07 -1.23
N PRO A 31 8.85 17.62 -2.09
CA PRO A 31 9.26 18.01 -3.45
C PRO A 31 10.26 19.17 -3.46
N PHE A 32 10.29 19.99 -2.40
CA PHE A 32 11.12 21.19 -2.33
C PHE A 32 12.00 21.16 -1.08
N LYS A 33 13.27 21.57 -1.22
CA LYS A 33 14.22 21.70 -0.10
C LYS A 33 13.80 22.75 0.93
N ARG A 34 13.02 23.74 0.51
CA ARG A 34 12.48 24.82 1.34
C ARG A 34 11.00 24.99 1.00
N GLY A 35 10.13 24.72 1.97
CA GLY A 35 8.69 24.82 1.80
C GLY A 35 7.94 24.01 2.84
N ARG A 36 6.64 24.29 2.99
CA ARG A 36 5.72 23.51 3.84
C ARG A 36 4.87 22.52 3.03
N LEU A 37 5.21 22.31 1.76
CA LEU A 37 4.51 21.36 0.90
C LEU A 37 5.14 19.98 1.08
N THR A 38 4.32 19.03 1.46
CA THR A 38 4.59 17.59 1.46
C THR A 38 3.68 16.95 0.43
N CYS A 39 4.13 15.89 -0.21
CA CYS A 39 3.30 15.12 -1.11
C CYS A 39 3.32 13.65 -0.70
N THR A 40 2.19 12.97 -0.82
CA THR A 40 2.13 11.51 -0.72
C THR A 40 2.03 10.95 -2.14
N ILE A 41 2.88 10.00 -2.47
CA ILE A 41 2.86 9.30 -3.76
C ILE A 41 2.24 7.92 -3.55
N VAL A 42 1.44 7.50 -4.52
CA VAL A 42 1.03 6.10 -4.68
C VAL A 42 1.68 5.55 -5.95
N ASN A 43 2.53 4.55 -5.76
CA ASN A 43 3.22 3.82 -6.81
C ASN A 43 2.61 2.44 -7.00
N MET A 44 2.55 1.95 -8.22
CA MET A 44 2.11 0.62 -8.59
C MET A 44 3.31 -0.16 -9.12
N THR A 45 3.55 -1.34 -8.54
CA THR A 45 4.55 -2.32 -9.00
C THR A 45 3.83 -3.48 -9.67
N ILE A 46 4.26 -3.86 -10.87
CA ILE A 46 3.76 -5.05 -11.57
C ILE A 46 4.64 -6.26 -11.20
N TYR A 47 4.05 -7.28 -10.59
CA TYR A 47 4.77 -8.46 -10.11
C TYR A 47 5.03 -9.52 -11.19
N ASN A 48 4.41 -9.41 -12.36
CA ASN A 48 4.73 -10.22 -13.53
C ASN A 48 6.12 -9.90 -14.11
N ILE A 49 6.68 -8.72 -13.80
CA ILE A 49 8.04 -8.33 -14.22
C ILE A 49 9.08 -8.99 -13.30
N HIS A 50 10.22 -9.42 -13.83
CA HIS A 50 11.30 -10.04 -13.06
C HIS A 50 11.67 -9.19 -11.81
N PRO A 51 11.91 -9.79 -10.63
CA PRO A 51 12.24 -9.06 -9.39
C PRO A 51 13.35 -8.02 -9.53
N ASP A 52 14.40 -8.33 -10.29
CA ASP A 52 15.54 -7.41 -10.51
C ASP A 52 15.20 -6.22 -11.41
N GLN A 53 14.06 -6.27 -12.10
CA GLN A 53 13.64 -5.29 -13.10
C GLN A 53 12.44 -4.46 -12.63
N ARG A 54 11.54 -5.05 -11.82
CA ARG A 54 10.25 -4.41 -11.46
C ARG A 54 10.36 -3.10 -10.69
N TYR A 55 11.46 -2.89 -9.96
CA TYR A 55 11.70 -1.67 -9.18
C TYR A 55 12.53 -0.61 -9.92
N GLN A 56 12.88 -0.86 -11.18
CA GLN A 56 13.53 0.15 -12.01
C GLN A 56 12.52 1.23 -12.39
N LYS A 57 12.99 2.47 -12.54
CA LYS A 57 12.13 3.65 -12.74
C LYS A 57 11.13 3.51 -13.88
N HIS A 58 11.48 2.80 -14.95
CA HIS A 58 10.61 2.62 -16.12
C HIS A 58 9.54 1.53 -15.93
N ASN A 59 9.67 0.68 -14.91
CA ASN A 59 8.70 -0.39 -14.59
C ASN A 59 7.83 -0.06 -13.37
N LEU A 60 8.08 1.07 -12.71
CA LEU A 60 7.30 1.56 -11.58
C LEU A 60 6.31 2.61 -12.07
N ALA A 61 5.02 2.31 -12.01
CA ALA A 61 3.98 3.23 -12.44
C ALA A 61 3.56 4.14 -11.27
N GLN A 62 3.70 5.45 -11.44
CA GLN A 62 3.19 6.41 -10.46
C GLN A 62 1.74 6.76 -10.79
N ILE A 63 0.79 6.32 -9.96
CA ILE A 63 -0.64 6.42 -10.26
C ILE A 63 -1.32 7.60 -9.56
N MET A 64 -0.72 8.14 -8.50
CA MET A 64 -1.30 9.25 -7.74
C MET A 64 -0.25 10.09 -7.04
N VAL A 65 -0.50 11.40 -6.96
CA VAL A 65 0.22 12.33 -6.10
C VAL A 65 -0.80 13.16 -5.33
N ILE A 66 -0.71 13.13 -4.00
CA ILE A 66 -1.58 13.86 -3.10
C ILE A 66 -0.75 14.99 -2.46
N PRO A 67 -0.87 16.24 -2.93
CA PRO A 67 -0.19 17.37 -2.31
C PRO A 67 -0.88 17.79 -1.00
N GLY A 68 -0.10 18.22 -0.01
CA GLY A 68 -0.59 18.64 1.29
C GLY A 68 0.45 19.40 2.11
N LYS A 69 0.08 19.81 3.33
CA LYS A 69 1.02 20.40 4.32
C LYS A 69 1.52 19.38 5.36
N GLY A 70 1.16 18.12 5.17
CA GLY A 70 1.53 16.96 5.96
C GLY A 70 0.91 15.71 5.33
N LYS A 71 0.90 14.61 6.09
CA LYS A 71 0.19 13.39 5.68
C LYS A 71 -1.32 13.69 5.43
N PRO A 72 -1.95 13.04 4.44
CA PRO A 72 -3.39 13.14 4.23
C PRO A 72 -4.13 12.79 5.52
N LYS A 73 -5.11 13.59 5.90
CA LYS A 73 -5.96 13.29 7.07
C LYS A 73 -6.81 12.04 6.82
N ASP A 74 -7.25 11.88 5.58
CA ASP A 74 -8.07 10.77 5.12
C ASP A 74 -7.47 10.23 3.83
N LEU A 75 -6.49 9.34 3.97
CA LEU A 75 -5.85 8.68 2.83
C LEU A 75 -6.83 7.77 2.08
N GLU A 76 -7.77 7.15 2.79
CA GLU A 76 -8.77 6.23 2.24
C GLU A 76 -9.68 6.93 1.24
N SER A 77 -10.11 8.17 1.50
CA SER A 77 -10.91 8.96 0.55
C SER A 77 -10.25 9.15 -0.81
N PHE A 78 -8.92 9.22 -0.87
CA PHE A 78 -8.19 9.33 -2.13
C PHE A 78 -8.04 7.95 -2.81
N LEU A 79 -7.91 6.89 -2.04
CA LEU A 79 -7.70 5.53 -2.54
C LEU A 79 -8.99 4.80 -2.91
N ALA A 80 -10.14 5.22 -2.38
CA ALA A 80 -11.46 4.65 -2.67
C ALA A 80 -11.72 4.44 -4.18
N PRO A 81 -11.57 5.46 -5.06
CA PRO A 81 -11.77 5.26 -6.50
C PRO A 81 -10.77 4.28 -7.12
N VAL A 82 -9.55 4.19 -6.59
CA VAL A 82 -8.56 3.20 -7.04
C VAL A 82 -9.01 1.79 -6.66
N TYR A 83 -9.60 1.61 -5.48
CA TYR A 83 -10.08 0.30 -5.03
C TYR A 83 -11.31 -0.17 -5.79
N GLU A 84 -12.23 0.74 -6.10
CA GLU A 84 -13.38 0.44 -6.95
C GLU A 84 -12.94 -0.03 -8.34
N GLU A 85 -11.99 0.68 -8.95
CA GLU A 85 -11.44 0.29 -10.27
C GLU A 85 -10.70 -1.05 -10.19
N LEU A 86 -9.91 -1.29 -9.15
CA LEU A 86 -9.20 -2.56 -8.97
C LEU A 86 -10.14 -3.73 -8.70
N ASP A 87 -11.23 -3.54 -7.94
CA ASP A 87 -12.28 -4.56 -7.77
C ASP A 87 -12.92 -4.86 -9.13
N HIS A 88 -13.25 -3.84 -9.91
CA HIS A 88 -13.81 -4.01 -11.26
C HIS A 88 -12.85 -4.79 -12.18
N LEU A 89 -11.58 -4.38 -12.25
CA LEU A 89 -10.55 -5.05 -13.05
C LEU A 89 -10.26 -6.48 -12.60
N SER A 90 -10.42 -6.78 -11.31
CA SER A 90 -10.24 -8.15 -10.80
C SER A 90 -11.36 -9.10 -11.20
N ARG A 91 -12.60 -8.59 -11.36
CA ARG A 91 -13.79 -9.38 -11.67
C ARG A 91 -14.06 -9.46 -13.17
N VAL A 92 -14.06 -8.31 -13.83
CA VAL A 92 -14.43 -8.16 -15.24
C VAL A 92 -13.20 -8.24 -16.15
N GLY A 93 -12.08 -7.66 -15.70
CA GLY A 93 -10.87 -7.52 -16.50
C GLY A 93 -10.96 -6.42 -17.54
N ILE A 94 -9.86 -6.24 -18.29
CA ILE A 94 -9.72 -5.27 -19.37
C ILE A 94 -9.36 -5.98 -20.67
N LYS A 95 -10.02 -5.59 -21.76
CA LYS A 95 -9.68 -6.07 -23.11
C LYS A 95 -8.56 -5.21 -23.68
N VAL A 96 -7.45 -5.85 -24.04
CA VAL A 96 -6.28 -5.20 -24.61
C VAL A 96 -6.06 -5.74 -26.02
N VAL A 97 -6.00 -4.86 -27.00
CA VAL A 97 -5.61 -5.24 -28.37
C VAL A 97 -4.10 -5.27 -28.42
N THR A 98 -3.54 -6.45 -28.63
CA THR A 98 -2.10 -6.66 -28.77
C THR A 98 -1.71 -6.62 -30.25
N PRO A 99 -0.48 -6.21 -30.57
CA PRO A 99 -0.02 -6.19 -31.96
C PRO A 99 0.03 -7.58 -32.61
N ASP A 100 0.30 -8.63 -31.84
CA ASP A 100 0.61 -9.97 -32.38
C ASP A 100 -0.40 -11.06 -32.01
N HIS A 101 -1.27 -10.85 -31.01
CA HIS A 101 -2.14 -11.90 -30.44
C HIS A 101 -3.63 -11.54 -30.49
N GLY A 102 -4.01 -10.50 -31.24
CA GLY A 102 -5.37 -10.00 -31.27
C GLY A 102 -5.80 -9.41 -29.91
N THR A 103 -7.08 -9.56 -29.56
CA THR A 103 -7.65 -9.04 -28.31
C THR A 103 -7.49 -10.04 -27.17
N ILE A 104 -6.71 -9.68 -26.14
CA ILE A 104 -6.60 -10.44 -24.89
C ILE A 104 -7.53 -9.86 -23.83
N LEU A 105 -7.94 -10.69 -22.87
CA LEU A 105 -8.60 -10.27 -21.64
C LEU A 105 -7.62 -10.46 -20.49
N ALA A 106 -7.30 -9.39 -19.78
CA ALA A 106 -6.42 -9.40 -18.62
C ALA A 106 -7.21 -8.98 -17.37
N LYS A 107 -7.18 -9.79 -16.31
CA LYS A 107 -7.64 -9.36 -14.99
C LYS A 107 -6.49 -8.80 -14.18
N VAL A 108 -6.77 -7.85 -13.30
CA VAL A 108 -5.75 -7.23 -12.44
C VAL A 108 -6.05 -7.56 -10.98
N HIS A 109 -5.07 -8.12 -10.28
CA HIS A 109 -5.21 -8.55 -8.90
C HIS A 109 -4.24 -7.81 -8.00
N LEU A 110 -4.80 -7.10 -7.03
CA LEU A 110 -4.04 -6.41 -6.00
C LEU A 110 -3.55 -7.39 -4.94
N MET A 111 -2.23 -7.55 -4.87
CA MET A 111 -1.56 -8.51 -4.00
C MET A 111 -1.21 -7.93 -2.64
N THR A 112 -0.62 -6.75 -2.62
CA THR A 112 -0.06 -6.15 -1.40
C THR A 112 -0.16 -4.65 -1.41
N PHE A 113 -0.33 -4.08 -0.21
CA PHE A 113 0.04 -2.71 0.08
C PHE A 113 1.35 -2.67 0.83
N ILE A 114 2.23 -1.78 0.39
CA ILE A 114 3.52 -1.50 1.00
C ILE A 114 3.53 -0.02 1.34
N GLY A 115 4.10 0.34 2.48
CA GLY A 115 4.31 1.72 2.87
C GLY A 115 5.17 1.78 4.11
N ASP A 116 5.57 2.98 4.48
CA ASP A 116 6.17 3.20 5.79
C ASP A 116 5.16 2.87 6.91
N ILE A 117 5.65 2.74 8.14
CA ILE A 117 4.78 2.31 9.24
C ILE A 117 3.57 3.26 9.44
N PRO A 118 3.73 4.60 9.36
CA PRO A 118 2.60 5.52 9.34
C PRO A 118 1.59 5.28 8.21
N ALA A 119 2.02 5.11 6.95
CA ALA A 119 1.12 4.91 5.82
C ALA A 119 0.34 3.58 5.93
N VAL A 120 1.03 2.51 6.34
CA VAL A 120 0.37 1.22 6.59
C VAL A 120 -0.61 1.34 7.75
N ALA A 121 -0.25 2.05 8.83
CA ALA A 121 -1.14 2.26 9.97
C ALA A 121 -2.40 3.04 9.59
N ASP A 122 -2.27 4.11 8.80
CA ASP A 122 -3.42 4.88 8.31
C ASP A 122 -4.34 4.01 7.44
N LEU A 123 -3.77 3.15 6.58
CA LEU A 123 -4.54 2.23 5.73
C LEU A 123 -5.37 1.20 6.54
N ILE A 124 -4.80 0.63 7.60
CA ILE A 124 -5.50 -0.33 8.46
C ILE A 124 -6.30 0.36 9.59
N LYS A 125 -6.44 1.70 9.57
CA LYS A 125 -7.07 2.53 10.61
C LYS A 125 -6.48 2.31 12.01
N HIS A 126 -5.18 2.04 12.08
CA HIS A 126 -4.45 1.85 13.33
C HIS A 126 -4.00 3.19 13.91
N THR A 127 -4.19 3.37 15.21
CA THR A 127 -3.94 4.61 15.96
C THR A 127 -2.47 4.96 16.17
N GLY A 128 -1.56 4.33 15.42
CA GLY A 128 -0.10 4.54 15.48
C GLY A 128 0.61 3.91 16.69
N HIS A 129 1.94 4.06 16.74
CA HIS A 129 2.80 3.45 17.77
C HIS A 129 2.60 3.98 19.18
N MET A 130 2.01 5.18 19.31
CA MET A 130 1.72 5.81 20.59
C MET A 130 0.35 5.42 21.15
N SER A 131 -0.35 4.49 20.52
CA SER A 131 -1.65 4.02 21.02
C SER A 131 -1.48 3.01 22.15
N TYR A 132 -2.56 2.76 22.89
CA TYR A 132 -2.60 1.71 23.92
C TYR A 132 -2.37 0.30 23.35
N PHE A 133 -2.60 0.11 22.05
CA PHE A 133 -2.28 -1.11 21.30
C PHE A 133 -1.41 -0.73 20.10
N GLY A 134 -0.16 -0.33 20.35
CA GLY A 134 0.73 0.20 19.31
C GLY A 134 1.30 -0.84 18.33
N CYS A 135 1.09 -2.14 18.60
CA CYS A 135 1.54 -3.24 17.74
C CYS A 135 0.46 -3.61 16.71
N ARG A 136 0.78 -3.47 15.41
CA ARG A 136 -0.12 -3.86 14.31
C ARG A 136 -0.25 -5.36 14.06
N LEU A 137 0.63 -6.17 14.66
CA LEU A 137 0.68 -7.62 14.47
C LEU A 137 0.10 -8.38 15.68
N CYS A 138 -0.05 -7.70 16.81
CA CYS A 138 -0.22 -8.35 18.10
C CYS A 138 -0.99 -7.46 19.07
N VAL A 139 -1.82 -8.08 19.91
CA VAL A 139 -2.62 -7.35 20.91
C VAL A 139 -1.78 -7.19 22.19
N VAL A 140 -0.79 -6.31 22.15
CA VAL A 140 0.04 -5.95 23.31
C VAL A 140 -0.43 -4.62 23.87
N LYS A 141 -0.73 -4.63 25.17
CA LYS A 141 -1.13 -3.41 25.91
C LYS A 141 0.12 -2.59 26.23
N GLY A 142 0.10 -1.32 25.86
CA GLY A 142 1.11 -0.35 26.26
C GLY A 142 0.95 0.05 27.72
N VAL A 143 2.07 0.28 28.38
CA VAL A 143 2.15 0.82 29.75
C VAL A 143 2.59 2.27 29.64
N ARG A 144 1.89 3.19 30.32
CA ARG A 144 2.34 4.58 30.42
C ARG A 144 3.56 4.66 31.31
N GLY A 145 4.63 5.29 30.84
CA GLY A 145 5.78 5.58 31.68
C GLY A 145 5.38 6.49 32.82
N LEU A 146 5.58 6.05 34.06
CA LEU A 146 5.48 6.90 35.25
C LEU A 146 6.83 7.58 35.44
N ILE A 147 7.04 8.70 34.75
CA ILE A 147 8.13 9.62 35.12
C ILE A 147 7.44 10.86 35.69
N ASN A 148 8.03 11.45 36.74
CA ASN A 148 7.51 12.57 37.55
C ASN A 148 7.26 13.89 36.78
N ASP A 149 7.18 13.84 35.45
CA ASP A 149 6.85 14.96 34.58
C ASP A 149 5.54 14.65 33.81
N PRO A 150 4.44 15.37 34.11
CA PRO A 150 3.13 15.23 33.45
C PRO A 150 3.16 15.37 31.91
N LEU A 151 4.24 15.90 31.34
CA LEU A 151 4.41 16.14 29.91
C LEU A 151 5.20 15.02 29.20
N SER A 152 5.72 14.03 29.93
CA SER A 152 6.67 13.01 29.42
C SER A 152 6.06 11.62 29.15
N GLY A 153 4.73 11.53 29.01
CA GLY A 153 3.97 10.27 28.95
C GLY A 153 4.13 9.47 27.66
N GLY A 154 5.28 8.82 27.47
CA GLY A 154 5.48 7.81 26.43
C GLY A 154 4.68 6.52 26.68
N MET A 155 4.28 5.84 25.61
CA MET A 155 3.71 4.48 25.68
C MET A 155 4.82 3.46 25.48
N TYR A 156 4.99 2.56 26.44
CA TYR A 156 6.02 1.52 26.42
C TYR A 156 5.37 0.15 26.26
N PHE A 157 5.99 -0.72 25.47
CA PHE A 157 5.51 -2.08 25.25
C PHE A 157 6.49 -3.03 25.91
N VAL A 158 6.02 -3.79 26.90
CA VAL A 158 6.84 -4.79 27.58
C VAL A 158 7.06 -5.94 26.60
N GLY A 159 8.29 -6.09 26.12
CA GLY A 159 8.68 -7.22 25.29
C GLY A 159 8.50 -8.53 26.07
N LYS A 160 7.97 -9.55 25.40
CA LYS A 160 8.03 -10.93 25.90
C LYS A 160 9.41 -11.51 25.65
#